data_AF-A0A165GZJ2-F1
#
_entry.id   AF-A0A165GZJ2-F1
#
_cell.length_a   1.000
_cell.length_b   1.000
_cell.length_c   1.000
_cell.angle_alpha   90.00
_cell.angle_beta   90.00
_cell.angle_gamma   90.00
#
_symmetry.space_group_name_H-M   'P 1'
#
loop_
_entity.id
_entity.type
_entity.pdbx_description
1 polymer ?
#
loop_
_entity_poly.entity_id
_entity_poly.type
_entity_poly.pdbx_seq_one_letter_code
_entity_poly.pdbx_strand_id
1 'polypeptide(L)'
;MSVDEKPVRALTTLKWPYIPDADNTYVDPLTRNDPQRLRTPHYEAMATSPRLRELLANSRLRTLLARLDALNDRDREDALQILIGATEPGPRDAPFEEEDVKLFTEFARVVEEQISETDKRAHRERLGLAWEDA
;
A
#
# COMPACT_ATOMS: atom_id res chain seq x y z
N MET A 1 8.37 27.07 20.15
CA MET A 1 7.84 26.18 19.08
C MET A 1 7.08 25.08 19.78
N SER A 2 5.77 25.25 19.95
CA SER A 2 4.94 24.27 20.67
C SER A 2 4.57 23.16 19.71
N VAL A 3 5.07 21.96 19.98
CA VAL A 3 4.70 20.72 19.28
C VAL A 3 3.24 20.45 19.66
N ASP A 4 2.33 20.49 18.68
CA ASP A 4 0.92 20.16 18.87
C ASP A 4 0.81 18.66 19.19
N GLU A 5 0.92 18.33 20.48
CA GLU A 5 0.89 16.98 21.05
C GLU A 5 -0.55 16.44 21.09
N LYS A 6 -1.23 16.43 19.93
CA LYS A 6 -2.55 15.80 19.84
C LYS A 6 -2.39 14.33 20.20
N PRO A 7 -3.16 13.81 21.18
CA PRO A 7 -3.05 12.42 21.58
C PRO A 7 -3.38 11.53 20.39
N VAL A 8 -2.40 10.71 19.98
CA VAL A 8 -2.59 9.72 18.93
C VAL A 8 -3.71 8.77 19.33
N ARG A 9 -4.71 8.58 18.48
CA ARG A 9 -5.80 7.63 18.77
C ARG A 9 -5.24 6.23 18.90
N ALA A 10 -5.70 5.50 19.91
CA ALA A 10 -5.34 4.10 20.09
C ALA A 10 -5.78 3.29 18.86
N LEU A 11 -4.90 2.40 18.38
CA LEU A 11 -5.13 1.55 17.20
C LEU A 11 -6.42 0.71 17.32
N THR A 12 -6.83 0.37 18.54
CA THR A 12 -8.08 -0.34 18.86
C THR A 12 -9.36 0.45 18.54
N THR A 13 -9.25 1.75 18.29
CA THR A 13 -10.38 2.61 17.92
C THR A 13 -10.67 2.56 16.42
N LEU A 14 -9.76 2.03 15.59
CA LEU A 14 -10.00 1.87 14.16
C LEU A 14 -10.87 0.64 13.91
N LYS A 15 -12.06 0.87 13.34
CA LYS A 15 -12.90 -0.19 12.78
C LYS A 15 -12.36 -0.57 11.40
N TRP A 16 -11.37 -1.45 11.37
CA TRP A 16 -10.94 -2.05 10.11
C TRP A 16 -12.06 -2.95 9.57
N PRO A 17 -12.34 -2.91 8.25
CA PRO A 17 -13.22 -3.90 7.65
C PRO A 17 -12.63 -5.30 7.87
N TYR A 18 -13.48 -6.28 8.15
CA TYR A 18 -13.02 -7.66 8.31
C TYR A 18 -12.42 -8.15 6.99
N ILE A 19 -11.14 -8.53 7.05
CA ILE A 19 -10.42 -9.15 5.93
C ILE A 19 -10.25 -10.62 6.32
N PRO A 20 -10.81 -11.58 5.56
CA PRO A 20 -10.63 -12.99 5.87
C PRO A 20 -9.15 -13.34 5.76
N ASP A 21 -8.63 -14.02 6.79
CA ASP A 21 -7.29 -14.59 6.77
C ASP A 21 -7.30 -15.72 5.74
N ALA A 22 -6.83 -15.41 4.53
CA ALA A 22 -6.80 -16.37 3.43
C ALA A 22 -5.66 -17.37 3.62
N ASP A 23 -5.77 -18.24 4.62
CA ASP A 23 -4.98 -19.46 4.74
C ASP A 23 -5.65 -20.56 3.89
N ASN A 24 -5.74 -20.32 2.57
CA ASN A 24 -6.00 -21.40 1.65
C ASN A 24 -4.70 -22.20 1.48
N THR A 25 -4.57 -23.31 2.20
CA THR A 25 -3.45 -24.25 2.13
C THR A 25 -3.25 -24.86 0.73
N TYR A 26 -4.18 -24.65 -0.20
CA TYR A 26 -4.13 -25.12 -1.58
C TYR A 26 -4.34 -23.97 -2.58
N VAL A 27 -3.26 -23.25 -2.89
CA VAL A 27 -3.24 -22.29 -4.00
C VAL A 27 -3.30 -23.09 -5.30
N ASP A 28 -4.36 -22.88 -6.09
CA ASP A 28 -4.46 -23.47 -7.42
C ASP A 28 -3.23 -23.05 -8.25
N PRO A 29 -2.48 -23.99 -8.84
CA PRO A 29 -1.28 -23.68 -9.63
C PRO A 29 -1.55 -22.73 -10.79
N LEU A 30 -2.79 -22.67 -11.30
CA LEU A 30 -3.20 -21.73 -12.35
C LEU A 30 -3.40 -20.30 -11.81
N THR A 31 -3.81 -20.15 -10.56
CA THR A 31 -4.04 -18.83 -9.92
C THR A 31 -2.80 -18.26 -9.25
N ARG A 32 -1.64 -18.92 -9.40
CA ARG A 32 -0.37 -18.46 -8.80
C ARG A 32 0.04 -17.06 -9.26
N ASN A 33 -0.31 -16.71 -10.50
CA ASN A 33 0.02 -15.42 -11.10
C ASN A 33 -1.06 -14.35 -10.87
N ASP A 34 -2.19 -14.70 -10.25
CA ASP A 34 -3.23 -13.73 -9.96
C ASP A 34 -2.77 -12.76 -8.86
N PRO A 35 -3.16 -11.48 -8.93
CA PRO A 35 -2.84 -10.52 -7.90
C PRO A 35 -3.42 -10.99 -6.55
N GLN A 36 -2.53 -11.25 -5.59
CA GLN A 36 -2.94 -11.69 -4.26
C GLN A 36 -3.60 -10.55 -3.49
N ARG A 37 -4.68 -10.86 -2.78
CA ARG A 37 -5.33 -9.89 -1.89
C ARG A 37 -4.41 -9.58 -0.71
N LEU A 38 -4.39 -8.32 -0.30
CA LEU A 38 -3.67 -7.89 0.89
C LEU A 38 -4.27 -8.55 2.15
N ARG A 39 -3.39 -9.04 3.03
CA ARG A 39 -3.75 -9.70 4.30
C ARG A 39 -3.59 -8.73 5.48
N THR A 40 -4.21 -9.04 6.61
CA THR A 40 -4.12 -8.23 7.85
C THR A 40 -2.67 -7.86 8.22
N PRO A 41 -1.68 -8.77 8.20
CA PRO A 41 -0.28 -8.42 8.49
C PRO A 41 0.31 -7.38 7.53
N HIS A 42 -0.13 -7.36 6.27
CA HIS A 42 0.33 -6.36 5.29
C HIS A 42 -0.18 -4.97 5.67
N TYR A 43 -1.45 -4.87 6.06
CA TYR A 43 -2.04 -3.61 6.52
C TYR A 43 -1.38 -3.11 7.81
N GLU A 44 -1.06 -4.01 8.74
CA GLU A 44 -0.34 -3.66 9.96
C GLU A 44 1.08 -3.17 9.67
N ALA A 45 1.82 -3.85 8.79
CA ALA A 45 3.15 -3.42 8.37
C ALA A 45 3.12 -2.03 7.72
N MET A 46 2.16 -1.79 6.83
CA MET A 46 1.97 -0.48 6.20
C MET A 46 1.61 0.61 7.23
N ALA A 47 0.69 0.32 8.15
CA ALA A 47 0.27 1.27 9.18
C ALA A 47 1.36 1.58 10.22
N THR A 48 2.30 0.65 10.42
CA THR A 48 3.42 0.78 11.38
C THR A 48 4.68 1.39 10.77
N SER A 49 4.81 1.38 9.44
CA SER A 49 5.96 1.90 8.70
C SER A 49 6.21 3.40 8.94
N PRO A 50 7.36 3.80 9.53
CA PRO A 50 7.74 5.20 9.69
C PRO A 50 7.89 5.91 8.34
N ARG A 51 8.48 5.23 7.36
CA ARG A 51 8.73 5.77 6.01
C ARG A 51 7.43 6.11 5.27
N LEU A 52 6.41 5.27 5.40
CA LEU A 52 5.09 5.59 4.84
C LEU A 52 4.44 6.78 5.55
N ARG A 53 4.57 6.89 6.87
CA ARG A 53 4.04 8.06 7.61
C ARG A 53 4.71 9.36 7.20
N GLU A 54 6.02 9.35 6.96
CA GLU A 54 6.76 10.51 6.46
C GLU A 54 6.29 10.92 5.06
N LEU A 55 6.14 9.96 4.14
CA LEU A 55 5.60 10.25 2.80
C LEU A 55 4.17 10.79 2.86
N LEU A 56 3.31 10.20 3.69
CA LEU A 56 1.92 10.64 3.88
C LEU A 56 1.80 11.98 4.62
N ALA A 57 2.86 12.48 5.27
CA ALA A 57 2.87 13.83 5.82
C ALA A 57 2.75 14.89 4.70
N ASN A 58 3.26 14.58 3.50
CA ASN A 58 3.17 15.44 2.33
C ASN A 58 1.70 15.65 1.92
N SER A 59 1.24 16.91 1.93
CA SER A 59 -0.13 17.28 1.57
C SER A 59 -0.47 17.01 0.10
N ARG A 60 0.52 17.08 -0.79
CA ARG A 60 0.37 16.83 -2.22
C ARG A 60 0.02 15.37 -2.47
N LEU A 61 0.79 14.44 -1.88
CA LEU A 61 0.52 13.01 -1.96
C LEU A 61 -0.86 12.66 -1.40
N ARG A 62 -1.23 13.21 -0.24
CA ARG A 62 -2.58 13.00 0.33
C ARG A 62 -3.70 13.48 -0.59
N THR A 63 -3.51 14.62 -1.25
CA THR A 63 -4.49 15.15 -2.21
C THR A 63 -4.59 14.26 -3.44
N LEU A 64 -3.46 13.75 -3.93
CA LEU A 64 -3.41 12.81 -5.04
C LEU A 64 -4.14 11.51 -4.71
N LEU A 65 -3.86 10.91 -3.55
CA LEU A 65 -4.53 9.69 -3.10
C LEU A 65 -6.04 9.90 -2.93
N ALA A 66 -6.46 11.03 -2.34
CA ALA A 66 -7.88 11.36 -2.21
C ALA A 66 -8.57 11.57 -3.57
N ARG A 67 -7.86 12.14 -4.56
CA ARG A 67 -8.37 12.26 -5.93
C ARG A 67 -8.55 10.89 -6.57
N LEU A 68 -7.59 9.98 -6.43
CA LEU A 68 -7.69 8.61 -6.93
C LEU A 68 -8.84 7.84 -6.27
N ASP A 69 -9.02 7.99 -4.96
CA ASP A 69 -10.10 7.35 -4.23
C ASP A 69 -11.50 7.86 -4.60
N ALA A 70 -11.60 9.09 -5.11
CA ALA A 70 -12.84 9.66 -5.60
C ALA A 70 -13.24 9.18 -7.02
N LEU A 71 -12.32 8.54 -7.75
CA LEU A 71 -12.59 8.02 -9.09
C LEU A 71 -13.34 6.68 -9.03
N ASN A 72 -14.20 6.45 -10.03
CA ASN A 72 -14.84 5.17 -10.28
C ASN A 72 -13.80 4.11 -10.67
N ASP A 73 -14.13 2.83 -10.53
CA ASP A 73 -13.18 1.71 -10.72
C ASP A 73 -12.41 1.79 -12.05
N ARG A 74 -13.08 2.11 -13.16
CA ARG A 74 -12.44 2.20 -14.48
C ARG A 74 -11.52 3.41 -14.61
N ASP A 75 -12.01 4.59 -14.24
CA ASP A 75 -11.24 5.83 -14.34
C ASP A 75 -10.04 5.82 -13.37
N ARG A 76 -10.20 5.13 -12.23
CA ARG A 76 -9.13 4.88 -11.26
C ARG A 76 -8.04 4.00 -11.85
N GLU A 77 -8.41 2.89 -12.48
CA GLU A 77 -7.45 1.99 -13.13
C GLU A 77 -6.66 2.72 -14.22
N ASP A 78 -7.34 3.47 -15.08
CA ASP A 78 -6.69 4.27 -16.14
C ASP A 78 -5.73 5.32 -15.53
N ALA A 79 -6.16 6.02 -14.48
CA ALA A 79 -5.33 6.98 -13.74
C ALA A 79 -4.09 6.34 -13.09
N LEU A 80 -4.23 5.15 -12.50
CA LEU A 80 -3.13 4.40 -11.91
C LEU A 80 -2.14 3.93 -12.98
N GLN A 81 -2.63 3.45 -14.12
CA GLN A 81 -1.77 3.05 -15.24
C GLN A 81 -0.94 4.21 -15.77
N ILE A 82 -1.53 5.41 -15.86
CA ILE A 82 -0.80 6.63 -16.24
C ILE A 82 0.25 7.00 -15.19
N LEU A 83 -0.12 6.99 -13.91
CA LEU A 83 0.80 7.32 -12.81
C LEU A 83 2.00 6.37 -12.70
N ILE A 84 1.80 5.09 -13.04
CA ILE A 84 2.85 4.07 -13.03
C ILE A 84 3.64 4.06 -14.36
N GLY A 85 3.19 4.81 -15.37
CA GLY A 85 3.82 4.87 -16.71
C GLY A 85 3.54 3.65 -17.58
N ALA A 86 2.50 2.87 -17.27
CA ALA A 86 2.04 1.74 -18.07
C ALA A 86 1.21 2.17 -19.30
N THR A 87 0.64 3.39 -19.28
CA THR A 87 -0.16 3.96 -20.36
C THR A 87 0.12 5.46 -20.48
N GLU A 88 0.14 5.98 -21.70
CA GLU A 88 0.27 7.42 -21.94
C GLU A 88 -1.08 8.13 -21.69
N PRO A 89 -1.08 9.34 -21.10
CA PRO A 89 -2.31 10.09 -20.86
C PRO A 89 -2.97 10.45 -22.19
N GLY A 90 -4.24 10.10 -22.31
CA GLY A 90 -5.09 10.47 -23.43
C GLY A 90 -5.53 11.94 -23.36
N PRO A 91 -6.16 12.45 -24.43
CA PRO A 91 -6.58 13.86 -24.53
C PRO A 91 -7.64 14.30 -23.51
N ARG A 92 -8.28 13.34 -22.83
CA ARG A 92 -9.36 13.57 -21.86
C ARG A 92 -8.92 13.37 -20.43
N ASP A 93 -7.69 12.90 -20.21
CA ASP A 93 -7.20 12.57 -18.89
C ASP A 93 -6.70 13.83 -18.19
N ALA A 94 -6.96 13.92 -16.89
CA ALA A 94 -6.43 15.02 -16.09
C ALA A 94 -4.90 14.86 -16.04
N PRO A 95 -4.12 15.91 -16.39
CA PRO A 95 -2.68 15.80 -16.35
C PRO A 95 -2.22 15.59 -14.90
N PHE A 96 -1.39 14.56 -14.70
CA PHE A 96 -0.56 14.44 -13.51
C PHE A 96 0.71 15.24 -13.74
N GLU A 97 1.11 16.03 -12.75
CA GLU A 97 2.38 16.73 -12.83
C GLU A 97 3.52 15.71 -12.68
N GLU A 98 4.71 16.03 -13.21
CA GLU A 98 5.88 15.15 -13.07
C GLU A 98 6.22 14.86 -11.60
N GLU A 99 5.97 15.85 -10.72
CA GLU A 99 6.13 15.70 -9.28
C GLU A 99 5.12 14.70 -8.68
N ASP A 100 3.89 14.67 -9.19
CA ASP A 100 2.86 13.71 -8.75
C ASP A 100 3.27 12.28 -9.08
N VAL A 101 3.77 12.06 -10.29
CA VAL A 101 4.28 10.76 -10.75
C VAL A 101 5.46 10.30 -9.88
N LYS A 102 6.41 11.20 -9.59
CA LYS A 102 7.57 10.87 -8.73
C LYS A 102 7.15 10.52 -7.31
N LEU A 103 6.27 11.31 -6.70
CA LEU A 103 5.77 11.06 -5.34
C LEU A 103 4.98 9.75 -5.27
N PHE A 104 4.12 9.49 -6.26
CA PHE A 104 3.35 8.26 -6.30
C PHE A 104 4.25 7.04 -6.52
N THR A 105 5.25 7.13 -7.40
CA THR A 105 6.23 6.06 -7.63
C THR A 105 7.02 5.75 -6.36
N GLU A 106 7.47 6.78 -5.63
CA GLU A 106 8.16 6.57 -4.35
C GLU A 106 7.24 5.91 -3.32
N PHE A 107 6.00 6.38 -3.20
CA PHE A 107 4.99 5.79 -2.33
C PHE A 107 4.75 4.30 -2.67
N ALA A 108 4.51 3.98 -3.94
CA ALA A 108 4.28 2.63 -4.41
C ALA A 108 5.46 1.70 -4.10
N ARG A 109 6.69 2.16 -4.33
CA ARG A 109 7.91 1.41 -3.97
C ARG A 109 7.98 1.10 -2.48
N VAL A 110 7.70 2.07 -1.61
CA VAL A 110 7.74 1.84 -0.16
C VAL A 110 6.65 0.86 0.26
N VAL A 111 5.46 0.95 -0.33
CA VAL A 111 4.37 -0.01 -0.08
C VAL A 111 4.78 -1.42 -0.50
N GLU A 112 5.36 -1.58 -1.70
CA GLU A 112 5.85 -2.86 -2.20
C GLU A 112 6.93 -3.46 -1.29
N GLU A 113 7.89 -2.64 -0.82
CA GLU A 113 8.91 -3.07 0.13
C GLU A 113 8.28 -3.63 1.42
N GLN A 114 7.24 -2.97 1.96
CA GLN A 114 6.55 -3.46 3.17
C GLN A 114 5.82 -4.78 2.92
N ILE A 115 5.15 -4.93 1.79
CA ILE A 115 4.44 -6.16 1.42
C ILE A 115 5.44 -7.31 1.25
N SER A 116 6.51 -7.08 0.48
CA SER A 116 7.56 -8.07 0.22
C SER A 116 8.25 -8.55 1.50
N GLU A 117 8.57 -7.62 2.41
CA GLU A 117 9.21 -8.00 3.67
C GLU A 117 8.26 -8.80 4.57
N THR A 118 6.98 -8.44 4.58
CA THR A 118 5.97 -9.19 5.33
C THR A 118 5.81 -10.61 4.79
N ASP A 119 5.78 -10.78 3.46
CA ASP A 119 5.71 -12.10 2.83
C ASP A 119 6.97 -12.93 3.08
N LYS A 120 8.17 -12.33 3.02
CA LYS A 120 9.43 -13.01 3.35
C LYS A 120 9.46 -13.47 4.80
N ARG A 121 8.99 -12.62 5.73
CA ARG A 121 8.90 -12.98 7.14
C ARG A 121 7.94 -14.15 7.36
N ALA A 122 6.73 -14.08 6.80
CA ALA A 122 5.78 -15.18 6.87
C ALA A 122 6.34 -16.47 6.24
N HIS A 123 7.08 -16.36 5.14
CA HIS A 123 7.74 -17.49 4.51
C HIS A 123 8.83 -18.11 5.40
N ARG A 124 9.67 -17.29 6.05
CA ARG A 124 10.69 -17.75 7.01
C ARG A 124 10.06 -18.43 8.23
N GLU A 125 8.99 -17.87 8.78
CA GLU A 125 8.24 -18.45 9.90
C GLU A 125 7.65 -19.81 9.51
N ARG A 126 7.03 -19.92 8.33
CA ARG A 126 6.50 -21.20 7.80
C ARG A 126 7.58 -22.26 7.59
N LEU A 127 8.78 -21.86 7.18
CA LEU A 127 9.91 -22.76 6.99
C LEU A 127 10.63 -23.10 8.31
N GLY A 128 10.23 -22.50 9.44
CA GLY A 128 10.91 -22.68 10.71
C GLY A 128 12.35 -22.17 10.67
N LEU A 129 12.61 -21.06 9.98
CA LEU A 129 13.92 -20.40 9.89
C LEU A 129 14.06 -19.22 10.87
N ALA A 130 13.13 -19.07 11.83
CA ALA A 130 13.07 -17.93 12.75
C ALA A 130 13.97 -18.05 14.00
N TRP A 131 14.88 -19.04 14.06
CA TRP A 131 15.63 -19.40 15.27
C TRP A 131 17.03 -18.74 15.40
N GLU A 132 17.45 -17.90 14.45
CA GLU A 132 18.83 -17.36 14.41
C GLU A 132 19.01 -15.95 15.01
N ASP A 133 17.95 -15.28 15.46
CA ASP A 133 18.06 -13.94 16.06
C ASP A 133 17.61 -13.94 17.55
N ALA A 134 18.31 -14.69 18.41
CA ALA A 134 18.15 -14.68 19.88
C ALA A 134 19.43 -14.23 20.60
#